data_AF-A0A165ZAF3-F1
#
_entry.id   AF-A0A165ZAF3-F1
#
_cell.length_a   1.000
_cell.length_b   1.000
_cell.length_c   1.000
_cell.angle_alpha   90.00
_cell.angle_beta   90.00
_cell.angle_gamma   90.00
#
_symmetry.space_group_name_H-M   'P 1'
#
loop_
_entity.id
_entity.type
_entity.pdbx_description
1 polymer ?
#
loop_
_entity_poly.entity_id
_entity_poly.type
_entity_poly.pdbx_seq_one_letter_code
_entity_poly.pdbx_strand_id
1 'polypeptide(L)'
;CFICEDDASSRAVLRTQNRCPMCPTYTLKLNPPGKLVEHVAMHILHDPIVRNRDSPCGFCGGSGDSCAVFLRKGKGRDGMVAIDVVKSRCKNGNVVKLSIAASQESVANSPSTNHPIPCPLCPTSTPAIWKYNLKDHIEIAHPTADVELYQDSYALETVEIAALLKHWNTKQRWTKARLRDLGNINISDVHSAQLNSA
;
A
#
# COMPACT_ATOMS: atom_id res chain seq x y z
N CYS A 1 -33.12 25.18 -17.91
CA CYS A 1 -31.85 24.42 -17.91
C CYS A 1 -31.85 23.48 -16.71
N PHE A 2 -32.12 22.20 -16.93
CA PHE A 2 -31.80 21.16 -15.96
C PHE A 2 -30.33 20.80 -16.16
N ILE A 3 -29.50 21.15 -15.19
CA ILE A 3 -28.12 20.68 -15.12
C ILE A 3 -28.22 19.25 -14.57
N CYS A 4 -27.96 18.26 -15.43
CA CYS A 4 -27.76 16.88 -14.98
C CYS A 4 -26.39 16.83 -14.31
N GLU A 5 -26.36 16.74 -12.98
CA GLU A 5 -25.14 16.40 -12.25
C GLU A 5 -24.74 14.96 -12.60
N ASP A 6 -23.56 14.83 -13.18
CA ASP A 6 -23.08 13.61 -13.79
C ASP A 6 -22.55 12.64 -12.71
N ASP A 7 -23.43 11.76 -12.21
CA ASP A 7 -23.14 10.68 -11.24
C ASP A 7 -22.04 9.71 -11.70
N ALA A 8 -21.60 9.80 -12.96
CA ALA A 8 -20.53 9.00 -13.54
C ALA A 8 -19.15 9.35 -12.96
N SER A 9 -18.88 10.62 -12.63
CA SER A 9 -17.59 11.08 -12.11
C SER A 9 -17.31 10.49 -10.72
N SER A 10 -18.31 10.54 -9.84
CA SER A 10 -18.29 9.99 -8.48
C SER A 10 -17.96 8.49 -8.49
N ARG A 11 -18.58 7.73 -9.39
CA ARG A 11 -18.37 6.28 -9.53
C ARG A 11 -17.00 5.93 -10.13
N ALA A 12 -16.48 6.73 -11.06
CA ALA A 12 -15.16 6.52 -11.65
C ALA A 12 -14.03 6.79 -10.64
N VAL A 13 -14.15 7.86 -9.84
CA VAL A 13 -13.19 8.21 -8.78
C VAL A 13 -13.19 7.16 -7.65
N LEU A 14 -14.37 6.64 -7.27
CA LEU A 14 -14.47 5.55 -6.29
C LEU A 14 -13.86 4.21 -6.79
N ARG A 15 -13.82 3.97 -8.11
CA ARG A 15 -13.23 2.77 -8.71
C ARG A 15 -11.69 2.79 -8.71
N THR A 16 -11.06 3.97 -8.78
CA THR A 16 -9.59 4.11 -8.76
C THR A 16 -9.02 4.13 -7.35
N GLN A 17 -9.78 4.63 -6.36
CA GLN A 17 -9.40 4.59 -4.94
C GLN A 17 -9.22 3.16 -4.41
N ASN A 18 -9.83 2.16 -5.05
CA ASN A 18 -9.79 0.77 -4.65
C ASN A 18 -9.03 -0.10 -5.66
N ARG A 19 -7.93 0.37 -6.26
CA ARG A 19 -7.04 -0.46 -7.09
C ARG A 19 -5.58 -0.23 -6.73
N CYS A 20 -4.79 -1.30 -6.75
CA CYS A 20 -3.35 -1.14 -6.71
C CYS A 20 -2.94 -0.53 -8.05
N PRO A 21 -2.21 0.59 -8.08
CA PRO A 21 -1.81 1.22 -9.34
C PRO A 21 -0.86 0.32 -10.16
N MET A 22 -0.18 -0.62 -9.51
CA MET A 22 0.79 -1.54 -10.11
C MET A 22 0.15 -2.87 -10.52
N CYS A 23 -1.02 -3.18 -9.96
CA CYS A 23 -1.83 -4.31 -10.36
C CYS A 23 -3.24 -3.81 -10.75
N PRO A 24 -3.43 -3.30 -11.99
CA PRO A 24 -4.71 -2.72 -12.45
C PRO A 24 -5.90 -3.68 -12.33
N THR A 25 -5.58 -4.97 -12.28
CA THR A 25 -6.48 -6.11 -12.27
C THR A 25 -6.71 -6.68 -10.86
N TYR A 26 -5.92 -6.21 -9.91
CA TYR A 26 -6.11 -6.44 -8.50
C TYR A 26 -7.01 -5.35 -7.96
N THR A 27 -8.30 -5.65 -7.93
CA THR A 27 -9.29 -4.83 -7.25
C THR A 27 -9.01 -4.85 -5.75
N LEU A 28 -8.71 -3.69 -5.17
CA LEU A 28 -8.70 -3.45 -3.73
C LEU A 28 -10.13 -3.40 -3.18
N LYS A 29 -10.99 -4.35 -3.55
CA LYS A 29 -12.11 -4.74 -2.70
C LYS A 29 -11.55 -5.55 -1.54
N LEU A 30 -10.60 -4.97 -0.81
CA LEU A 30 -9.91 -5.60 0.29
C LEU A 30 -10.47 -5.02 1.57
N ASN A 31 -11.68 -5.47 1.84
CA ASN A 31 -12.13 -5.55 3.20
C ASN A 31 -11.59 -6.90 3.72
N PRO A 32 -10.66 -6.92 4.69
CA PRO A 32 -10.16 -5.80 5.51
C PRO A 32 -8.92 -5.07 4.93
N PRO A 33 -8.68 -3.79 5.29
CA PRO A 33 -7.54 -2.97 4.84
C PRO A 33 -6.15 -3.60 5.02
N GLY A 34 -5.98 -4.48 6.01
CA GLY A 34 -4.73 -5.22 6.22
C GLY A 34 -4.34 -6.07 5.01
N LYS A 35 -5.31 -6.58 4.24
CA LYS A 35 -5.02 -7.32 3.00
C LYS A 35 -4.41 -6.45 1.92
N LEU A 36 -4.73 -5.16 1.90
CA LEU A 36 -4.12 -4.24 0.95
C LEU A 36 -2.67 -3.93 1.36
N VAL A 37 -2.43 -3.79 2.64
CA VAL A 37 -1.06 -3.65 3.17
C VAL A 37 -0.23 -4.89 2.83
N GLU A 38 -0.76 -6.09 3.03
CA GLU A 38 -0.12 -7.35 2.63
C GLU A 38 0.18 -7.38 1.12
N HIS A 39 -0.76 -6.94 0.29
CA HIS A 39 -0.56 -6.85 -1.15
C HIS A 39 0.59 -5.90 -1.53
N VAL A 40 0.62 -4.71 -0.94
CA VAL A 40 1.66 -3.72 -1.19
C VAL A 40 3.00 -4.15 -0.59
N ALA A 41 3.01 -4.85 0.54
CA ALA A 41 4.19 -5.45 1.13
C ALA A 41 4.90 -6.39 0.15
N MET A 42 4.16 -7.21 -0.61
CA MET A 42 4.75 -8.04 -1.67
C MET A 42 5.45 -7.20 -2.75
N HIS A 43 4.84 -6.08 -3.16
CA HIS A 43 5.48 -5.17 -4.10
C HIS A 43 6.77 -4.57 -3.51
N ILE A 44 6.73 -4.07 -2.27
CA ILE A 44 7.91 -3.48 -1.62
C ILE A 44 9.07 -4.48 -1.55
N LEU A 45 8.79 -5.75 -1.22
CA LEU A 45 9.82 -6.77 -1.06
C LEU A 45 10.30 -7.41 -2.36
N HIS A 46 9.43 -7.56 -3.36
CA HIS A 46 9.69 -8.44 -4.51
C HIS A 46 9.52 -7.79 -5.88
N ASP A 47 8.90 -6.62 -5.98
CA ASP A 47 8.80 -5.86 -7.24
C ASP A 47 10.02 -4.95 -7.40
N PRO A 48 10.92 -5.19 -8.38
CA PRO A 48 12.12 -4.38 -8.57
C PRO A 48 11.83 -2.89 -8.77
N ILE A 49 10.67 -2.54 -9.36
CA ILE A 49 10.31 -1.15 -9.63
C ILE A 49 9.96 -0.43 -8.32
N VAL A 50 9.33 -1.12 -7.38
CA VAL A 50 8.88 -0.54 -6.10
C VAL A 50 9.98 -0.56 -5.07
N ARG A 51 10.75 -1.64 -5.03
CA ARG A 51 11.90 -1.79 -4.14
C ARG A 51 12.93 -0.67 -4.31
N ASN A 52 13.07 -0.15 -5.52
CA ASN A 52 14.00 0.94 -5.82
C ASN A 52 13.40 2.34 -5.60
N ARG A 53 12.18 2.46 -5.05
CA ARG A 53 11.59 3.76 -4.72
C ARG A 53 12.00 4.18 -3.32
N ASP A 54 12.16 5.48 -3.15
CA ASP A 54 12.37 6.05 -1.83
C ASP A 54 11.07 5.97 -1.01
N SER A 55 11.13 5.19 0.07
CA SER A 55 10.09 5.09 1.10
C SER A 55 8.65 4.93 0.55
N PRO A 56 8.36 3.86 -0.21
CA PRO A 56 7.02 3.65 -0.76
C PRO A 56 5.96 3.52 0.34
N CYS A 57 4.79 4.12 0.14
CA CYS A 57 3.69 4.01 1.10
C CYS A 57 3.23 2.55 1.23
N GLY A 58 3.32 1.97 2.43
CA GLY A 58 2.90 0.58 2.68
C GLY A 58 1.41 0.30 2.51
N PHE A 59 0.57 1.33 2.32
CA PHE A 59 -0.86 1.15 2.04
C PHE A 59 -1.23 1.23 0.56
N CYS A 60 -0.61 2.13 -0.22
CA CYS A 60 -0.99 2.34 -1.62
C CYS A 60 0.15 2.17 -2.62
N GLY A 61 1.38 1.96 -2.16
CA GLY A 61 2.59 1.82 -2.99
C GLY A 61 3.06 3.11 -3.69
N GLY A 62 2.42 4.25 -3.41
CA GLY A 62 2.83 5.55 -3.95
C GLY A 62 4.13 6.06 -3.35
N SER A 63 4.76 7.04 -3.99
CA SER A 63 5.99 7.69 -3.50
C SER A 63 5.74 8.39 -2.15
N GLY A 64 6.70 8.30 -1.24
CA GLY A 64 6.60 8.75 0.16
C GLY A 64 6.04 10.16 0.32
N ASP A 65 6.43 11.11 -0.53
CA ASP A 65 6.07 12.53 -0.40
C ASP A 65 4.55 12.80 -0.45
N SER A 66 3.83 11.96 -1.19
CA SER A 66 2.39 12.08 -1.40
C SER A 66 1.55 11.53 -0.23
N CYS A 67 2.16 10.71 0.63
CA CYS A 67 1.46 10.02 1.72
C CYS A 67 2.13 10.33 3.06
N ALA A 68 1.35 10.78 4.03
CA ALA A 68 1.83 10.97 5.39
C ALA A 68 0.86 10.31 6.35
N VAL A 69 1.37 9.41 7.19
CA VAL A 69 0.56 8.74 8.20
C VAL A 69 0.99 9.25 9.56
N PHE A 70 0.08 9.91 10.27
CA PHE A 70 0.32 10.34 11.65
C PHE A 70 -0.35 9.36 12.59
N LEU A 71 0.31 9.12 13.73
CA LEU A 71 -0.21 8.26 14.78
C LEU A 71 -0.72 9.11 15.94
N ARG A 72 -1.76 8.62 16.60
CA ARG A 72 -2.29 9.17 17.84
C ARG A 72 -2.46 8.06 18.86
N LYS A 73 -2.25 8.40 20.13
CA LYS A 73 -2.61 7.51 21.23
C LYS A 73 -4.12 7.58 21.48
N GLY A 74 -4.73 6.42 21.73
CA GLY A 74 -6.12 6.33 22.18
C GLY A 74 -6.33 7.02 23.53
N LYS A 75 -7.60 7.21 23.91
CA LYS A 75 -7.94 7.76 25.24
C LYS A 75 -7.59 6.73 26.34
N GLY A 76 -7.23 7.23 27.53
CA GLY A 76 -6.93 6.40 28.70
C GLY A 76 -5.46 6.01 28.83
N ARG A 77 -5.10 5.39 29.97
CA ARG A 77 -3.72 4.98 30.27
C ARG A 77 -3.22 3.93 29.26
N ASP A 78 -4.10 2.99 28.90
CA ASP A 78 -3.86 1.87 27.97
C ASP A 78 -4.43 2.12 26.57
N GLY A 79 -4.56 3.40 26.19
CA GLY A 79 -5.09 3.79 24.88
C GLY A 79 -4.25 3.22 23.74
N MET A 80 -4.85 2.36 22.92
CA MET A 80 -4.22 1.76 21.74
C MET A 80 -3.75 2.84 20.76
N VAL A 81 -2.61 2.61 20.12
CA VAL A 81 -2.12 3.46 19.02
C VAL A 81 -3.00 3.26 17.81
N ALA A 82 -3.45 4.37 17.22
CA ALA A 82 -4.28 4.38 16.03
C ALA A 82 -3.80 5.47 15.06
N ILE A 83 -4.28 5.40 13.82
CA ILE A 83 -4.00 6.43 12.82
C ILE A 83 -4.79 7.70 13.18
N ASP A 84 -4.12 8.84 13.13
CA ASP A 84 -4.73 10.16 13.21
C ASP A 84 -5.40 10.48 11.87
N VAL A 85 -6.72 10.32 11.83
CA VAL A 85 -7.53 10.47 10.62
C VAL A 85 -7.57 11.91 10.10
N VAL A 86 -7.26 12.90 10.95
CA VAL A 86 -7.30 14.32 10.59
C VAL A 86 -5.98 14.74 9.96
N LYS A 87 -4.87 14.28 10.51
CA LYS A 87 -3.53 14.66 10.03
C LYS A 87 -3.03 13.76 8.89
N SER A 88 -3.51 12.52 8.83
CA SER A 88 -3.03 11.56 7.84
C SER A 88 -3.62 11.78 6.46
N ARG A 89 -2.79 11.58 5.43
CA ARG A 89 -3.19 11.61 4.02
C ARG A 89 -2.62 10.41 3.28
N CYS A 90 -3.46 9.80 2.45
CA CYS A 90 -3.05 8.76 1.51
C CYS A 90 -3.98 8.83 0.30
N LYS A 91 -3.44 8.62 -0.90
CA LYS A 91 -4.22 8.61 -2.15
C LYS A 91 -5.41 7.63 -2.13
N ASN A 92 -5.30 6.54 -1.38
CA ASN A 92 -6.34 5.52 -1.28
C ASN A 92 -7.43 5.88 -0.22
N GLY A 93 -7.23 6.88 0.64
CA GLY A 93 -8.22 7.36 1.62
C GLY A 93 -8.59 6.39 2.75
N ASN A 94 -8.57 5.08 2.51
CA ASN A 94 -8.93 4.02 3.46
C ASN A 94 -7.81 3.67 4.44
N VAL A 95 -6.65 4.33 4.37
CA VAL A 95 -5.54 4.09 5.31
C VAL A 95 -5.98 4.26 6.76
N VAL A 96 -6.93 5.18 7.02
CA VAL A 96 -7.49 5.46 8.34
C VAL A 96 -8.26 4.29 8.96
N LYS A 97 -8.65 3.29 8.17
CA LYS A 97 -9.35 2.09 8.63
C LYS A 97 -8.38 0.94 8.96
N LEU A 98 -7.08 1.14 8.76
CA LEU A 98 -6.07 0.14 9.08
C LEU A 98 -5.98 -0.03 10.60
N SER A 99 -6.09 -1.29 11.06
CA SER A 99 -5.77 -1.66 12.44
C SER A 99 -4.26 -1.91 12.54
N ILE A 100 -3.58 -1.12 13.37
CA ILE A 100 -2.14 -1.30 13.63
C ILE A 100 -1.91 -2.58 14.44
N ALA A 101 -2.76 -2.84 15.45
CA ALA A 101 -2.64 -4.02 16.32
C ALA A 101 -2.70 -5.34 15.53
N ALA A 102 -3.48 -5.40 14.45
CA ALA A 102 -3.61 -6.59 13.62
C ALA A 102 -2.35 -6.90 12.78
N SER A 103 -1.38 -5.97 12.72
CA SER A 103 -0.16 -6.08 11.92
C SER A 103 1.11 -6.14 12.78
N GLN A 104 0.97 -6.38 14.09
CA GLN A 104 2.11 -6.51 15.01
C GLN A 104 2.79 -7.87 14.89
N GLU A 105 2.05 -8.91 14.52
CA GLU A 105 2.54 -10.28 14.44
C GLU A 105 2.23 -10.90 13.08
N SER A 106 3.17 -11.69 12.57
CA SER A 106 2.97 -12.47 11.35
C SER A 106 2.16 -13.72 11.67
N VAL A 107 1.00 -13.85 11.05
CA VAL A 107 0.14 -15.04 11.21
C VAL A 107 -0.20 -15.65 9.86
N ALA A 108 -0.56 -16.93 9.83
CA ALA A 108 -0.78 -17.69 8.59
C ALA A 108 -1.73 -17.02 7.58
N ASN A 109 -2.77 -16.33 8.07
CA ASN A 109 -3.76 -15.64 7.24
C ASN A 109 -3.48 -14.15 7.03
N SER A 110 -2.41 -13.60 7.61
CA SER A 110 -1.98 -12.21 7.49
C SER A 110 -0.47 -12.14 7.76
N PRO A 111 0.37 -12.62 6.83
CA PRO A 111 1.80 -12.78 7.07
C PRO A 111 2.59 -11.47 7.14
N SER A 112 2.00 -10.35 6.71
CA SER A 112 2.69 -9.06 6.72
C SER A 112 2.54 -8.35 8.06
N THR A 113 3.68 -8.02 8.66
CA THR A 113 3.83 -7.13 9.81
C THR A 113 4.05 -5.68 9.38
N ASN A 114 3.87 -5.34 8.11
CA ASN A 114 4.06 -3.96 7.65
C ASN A 114 2.98 -3.06 8.26
N HIS A 115 3.37 -2.05 9.02
CA HIS A 115 2.46 -1.04 9.56
C HIS A 115 3.23 0.27 9.85
N PRO A 116 2.53 1.40 10.01
CA PRO A 116 3.19 2.65 10.40
C PRO A 116 3.68 2.58 11.84
N ILE A 117 4.94 2.90 12.07
CA ILE A 117 5.62 2.96 13.37
C ILE A 117 6.35 4.31 13.51
N PRO A 118 6.43 4.89 14.73
CA PRO A 118 7.25 6.07 14.95
C PRO A 118 8.73 5.70 14.80
N CYS A 119 9.52 6.55 14.13
CA CYS A 119 10.98 6.43 14.18
C CYS A 119 11.46 6.94 15.55
N PRO A 120 12.26 6.16 16.30
CA PRO A 120 12.73 6.55 17.64
C PRO A 120 13.68 7.75 17.65
N LEU A 121 14.25 8.08 16.49
CA LEU A 121 15.18 9.20 16.31
C LEU A 121 14.50 10.47 15.81
N CYS A 122 13.28 10.36 15.28
CA CYS A 122 12.52 11.49 14.81
C CYS A 122 11.75 12.19 15.96
N PRO A 123 11.49 13.49 15.85
CA PRO A 123 10.54 14.16 16.74
C PRO A 123 9.15 13.50 16.68
N THR A 124 8.44 13.45 17.80
CA THR A 124 7.11 12.83 17.89
C THR A 124 6.04 13.50 17.01
N SER A 125 6.31 14.69 16.51
CA SER A 125 5.43 15.44 15.60
C SER A 125 5.57 15.04 14.13
N THR A 126 6.53 14.18 13.76
CA THR A 126 6.71 13.75 12.37
C THR A 126 5.72 12.64 11.98
N PRO A 127 5.46 12.44 10.68
CA PRO A 127 4.77 11.25 10.21
C PRO A 127 5.49 9.97 10.66
N ALA A 128 4.71 8.92 10.89
CA ALA A 128 5.21 7.58 11.09
C ALA A 128 5.79 7.00 9.79
N ILE A 129 6.73 6.09 9.96
CA ILE A 129 7.43 5.38 8.90
C ILE A 129 6.82 3.97 8.79
N TRP A 130 6.66 3.45 7.58
CA TRP A 130 6.24 2.05 7.41
C TRP A 130 7.37 1.13 7.88
N LYS A 131 7.05 0.10 8.68
CA LYS A 131 8.03 -0.85 9.25
C LYS A 131 9.09 -1.28 8.24
N TYR A 132 8.66 -1.68 7.04
CA TYR A 132 9.54 -2.20 6.00
C TYR A 132 10.53 -1.17 5.45
N ASN A 133 10.23 0.12 5.62
CA ASN A 133 11.06 1.24 5.18
C ASN A 133 11.87 1.86 6.35
N LEU A 134 11.70 1.38 7.59
CA LEU A 134 12.32 2.03 8.75
C LEU A 134 13.85 1.97 8.70
N LYS A 135 14.41 0.84 8.24
CA LYS A 135 15.86 0.69 8.10
C LYS A 135 16.43 1.76 7.16
N ASP A 136 15.94 1.80 5.92
CA ASP A 136 16.37 2.76 4.91
C ASP A 136 16.16 4.22 5.38
N HIS A 137 15.05 4.48 6.07
CA HIS A 137 14.80 5.78 6.67
C HIS A 137 15.87 6.19 7.70
N ILE A 138 16.28 5.28 8.60
CA ILE A 138 17.32 5.57 9.60
C ILE A 138 18.66 5.82 8.90
N GLU A 139 19.04 4.96 7.95
CA GLU A 139 20.32 5.09 7.22
C GLU A 139 20.42 6.42 6.46
N ILE A 140 19.31 6.90 5.88
CA ILE A 140 19.27 8.13 5.08
C ILE A 140 19.07 9.39 5.94
N ALA A 141 18.08 9.38 6.84
CA ALA A 141 17.69 10.57 7.62
C ALA A 141 18.52 10.75 8.90
N HIS A 142 19.16 9.69 9.38
CA HIS A 142 19.96 9.68 10.60
C HIS A 142 21.33 9.01 10.35
N PRO A 143 22.16 9.54 9.43
CA PRO A 143 23.39 8.87 8.97
C PRO A 143 24.46 8.67 10.04
N THR A 144 24.33 9.34 11.19
CA THR A 144 25.24 9.19 12.34
C THR A 144 24.74 8.18 13.38
N ALA A 145 23.52 7.64 13.22
CA ALA A 145 22.97 6.65 14.13
C ALA A 145 23.44 5.24 13.74
N ASP A 146 23.65 4.40 14.75
CA ASP A 146 23.86 2.97 14.53
C ASP A 146 22.49 2.31 14.27
N VAL A 147 22.26 1.94 13.01
CA VAL A 147 20.98 1.36 12.57
C VAL A 147 20.70 0.02 13.25
N GLU A 148 21.73 -0.76 13.59
CA GLU A 148 21.56 -2.11 14.16
C GLU A 148 20.95 -2.08 15.56
N LEU A 149 21.05 -0.96 16.29
CA LEU A 149 20.37 -0.76 17.57
C LEU A 149 18.83 -0.78 17.44
N TYR A 150 18.31 -0.61 16.23
CA TYR A 150 16.88 -0.56 15.94
C TYR A 150 16.38 -1.81 15.21
N GLN A 151 17.20 -2.86 15.13
CA GLN A 151 16.88 -4.09 14.40
C GLN A 151 15.53 -4.68 14.81
N ASP A 152 15.21 -4.72 16.10
CA ASP A 152 13.92 -5.23 16.60
C ASP A 152 12.70 -4.48 16.04
N SER A 153 12.88 -3.22 15.61
CA SER A 153 11.82 -2.38 15.08
C SER A 153 11.58 -2.60 13.57
N TYR A 154 12.60 -2.96 12.79
CA TYR A 154 12.49 -3.11 11.33
C TYR A 154 12.70 -4.55 10.82
N ALA A 155 13.22 -5.45 11.65
CA ALA A 155 13.51 -6.82 11.24
C ALA A 155 12.23 -7.52 10.77
N LEU A 156 12.38 -8.24 9.66
CA LEU A 156 11.35 -9.08 9.08
C LEU A 156 11.72 -10.53 9.35
N GLU A 157 10.78 -11.30 9.87
CA GLU A 157 11.01 -12.72 10.10
C GLU A 157 11.15 -13.47 8.78
N THR A 158 11.98 -14.50 8.75
CA THR A 158 12.17 -15.34 7.55
C THR A 158 10.86 -16.00 7.11
N VAL A 159 9.98 -16.34 8.06
CA VAL A 159 8.65 -16.91 7.79
C VAL A 159 7.71 -15.91 7.11
N GLU A 160 7.77 -14.64 7.50
CA GLU A 160 7.01 -13.55 6.88
C GLU A 160 7.47 -13.33 5.43
N ILE A 161 8.79 -13.22 5.22
CA ILE A 161 9.37 -13.05 3.88
C ILE A 161 9.01 -14.24 2.98
N ALA A 162 9.14 -15.48 3.48
CA ALA A 162 8.83 -16.68 2.72
C ALA A 162 7.33 -16.77 2.36
N ALA A 163 6.44 -16.39 3.27
CA ALA A 163 5.01 -16.38 3.02
C ALA A 163 4.62 -15.35 1.95
N LEU A 164 5.17 -14.14 2.03
CA LEU A 164 4.94 -13.08 1.03
C LEU A 164 5.53 -13.44 -0.33
N LEU A 165 6.71 -14.07 -0.38
CA LEU A 165 7.31 -14.55 -1.62
C LEU A 165 6.46 -15.66 -2.27
N LYS A 166 5.90 -16.57 -1.46
CA LYS A 166 4.97 -17.59 -1.94
C LYS A 166 3.72 -16.95 -2.54
N HIS A 167 3.16 -15.92 -1.90
CA HIS A 167 2.01 -15.19 -2.43
C HIS A 167 2.35 -14.43 -3.72
N TRP A 168 3.53 -13.80 -3.79
CA TRP A 168 4.03 -13.12 -4.99
C TRP A 168 4.15 -14.07 -6.19
N ASN A 169 4.75 -15.24 -5.99
CA ASN A 169 4.93 -16.24 -7.04
C ASN A 169 3.64 -16.98 -7.43
N THR A 170 2.60 -16.89 -6.60
CA THR A 170 1.32 -17.52 -6.90
C THR A 170 0.63 -16.74 -8.03
N LYS A 171 0.71 -17.28 -9.26
CA LYS A 171 -0.06 -16.76 -10.39
C LYS A 171 -1.53 -16.71 -10.00
N GLN A 172 -2.12 -15.52 -9.97
CA GLN A 172 -3.57 -15.36 -9.84
C GLN A 172 -4.21 -16.21 -10.95
N ARG A 173 -4.92 -17.28 -10.60
CA ARG A 173 -5.70 -18.06 -11.56
C ARG A 173 -6.98 -17.29 -11.84
N TRP A 174 -7.16 -16.92 -13.10
CA TRP A 174 -8.27 -16.10 -13.53
C TRP A 174 -9.46 -16.97 -13.86
N THR A 175 -10.58 -16.75 -13.19
CA THR A 175 -11.85 -17.33 -13.61
C THR A 175 -12.36 -16.54 -14.82
N LYS A 176 -13.03 -17.22 -15.77
CA LYS A 176 -13.66 -16.56 -16.94
C LYS A 176 -14.63 -15.44 -16.55
N ALA A 177 -15.19 -15.46 -15.34
CA ALA A 177 -16.01 -14.39 -14.79
C ALA A 177 -15.20 -13.11 -14.52
N ARG A 178 -13.99 -13.23 -13.96
CA ARG A 178 -13.12 -12.09 -13.61
C ARG A 178 -12.50 -11.42 -14.84
N LEU A 179 -12.23 -12.18 -15.90
CA LEU A 179 -11.81 -11.63 -17.20
C LEU A 179 -12.91 -10.84 -17.90
N ARG A 180 -14.18 -11.23 -17.70
CA ARG A 180 -15.35 -10.50 -18.24
C ARG A 180 -15.64 -9.20 -17.49
N ASP A 181 -15.39 -9.16 -16.18
CA ASP A 181 -15.55 -7.95 -15.35
C ASP A 181 -14.44 -6.90 -15.62
N LEU A 182 -13.32 -7.32 -16.24
CA LEU A 182 -12.31 -6.43 -16.84
C LEU A 182 -12.70 -5.95 -18.25
N GLY A 183 -13.91 -6.28 -18.73
CA GLY A 183 -14.35 -6.04 -20.09
C GLY A 183 -14.17 -4.59 -20.56
N ASN A 184 -13.67 -4.49 -21.80
CA ASN A 184 -13.35 -3.30 -22.60
C ASN A 184 -12.06 -2.57 -22.22
N ILE A 185 -10.93 -3.26 -22.38
CA ILE A 185 -9.78 -2.58 -22.98
C ILE A 185 -10.19 -2.34 -24.45
N ASN A 186 -10.77 -1.18 -24.73
CA ASN A 186 -10.82 -0.66 -26.09
C ASN A 186 -9.35 -0.47 -26.50
N ILE A 187 -8.79 -1.45 -27.20
CA ILE A 187 -7.65 -1.19 -28.07
C ILE A 187 -8.20 -0.16 -29.04
N SER A 188 -7.82 1.11 -28.86
CA SER A 188 -8.19 2.16 -29.80
C SER A 188 -7.76 1.70 -31.19
N ASP A 189 -8.66 1.80 -32.16
CA ASP A 189 -8.50 1.50 -33.59
C ASP A 189 -7.44 2.40 -34.29
N VAL A 190 -6.27 2.60 -33.68
CA VAL A 190 -5.17 3.43 -34.20
C VAL A 190 -4.07 2.57 -34.83
N HIS A 191 -4.39 1.32 -35.20
CA HIS A 191 -3.47 0.45 -35.95
C HIS A 191 -4.14 -0.24 -37.17
N SER A 192 -5.29 0.25 -37.63
CA SER A 192 -5.96 -0.24 -38.85
C SER A 192 -5.80 0.72 -40.02
N ALA A 193 -4.60 1.27 -40.21
CA ALA A 193 -4.28 2.06 -41.40
C ALA A 193 -2.85 1.74 -41.85
N GLN A 194 -2.71 0.69 -42.66
CA GLN A 194 -1.82 0.62 -43.83
C GLN A 194 -1.67 -0.83 -44.28
N LEU A 195 -2.64 -1.33 -45.04
CA LEU A 195 -2.39 -2.28 -46.14
C LEU A 195 -3.54 -2.11 -47.13
N ASN A 196 -3.36 -1.23 -48.12
CA ASN A 196 -3.92 -1.32 -49.47
C ASN A 196 -3.41 -0.12 -50.29
N SER A 197 -2.30 -0.31 -50.99
CA SER A 197 -1.87 0.50 -52.14
C SER A 197 -0.85 -0.31 -52.95
N ALA A 198 -1.34 -1.20 -53.81
CA ALA A 198 -0.75 -1.57 -55.11
C ALA A 198 -1.74 -2.49 -55.83
#